data_AF-A0A090SQV6-F1
#
_entry.id   AF-A0A090SQV6-F1
#
_cell.length_a   1.000
_cell.length_b   1.000
_cell.length_c   1.000
_cell.angle_alpha   90.00
_cell.angle_beta   90.00
_cell.angle_gamma   90.00
#
_symmetry.space_group_name_H-M   'P 1'
#
loop_
_entity.id
_entity.type
_entity.pdbx_description
1 polymer ?
#
loop_
_entity_poly.entity_id
_entity_poly.type
_entity_poly.pdbx_seq_one_letter_code
_entity_poly.pdbx_strand_id
1 'polypeptide(L)'
;MTITGYSYWYDTSPRHFSLHITPLTVADKFHEQVEMKGGAWIFTSATLAVSDDFGHFTSRLGLVPKKQFSLPSPFDYPSQARLCVPRYLPEPNSNGLADKLVRMLTPVIEQNQGRCFFLCTSHSMMRELGEKFRETLSLPVLLQGETSKQKTLAEFMELGNALLVATGAFWEGIDVRGDTLSCVIIDKLPFTAPDDPLLKARIEDCKLQGGDPFQQVQIPDAVITLKQGVGR
;
A
#
# COMPACT_ATOMS: atom_id res chain seq x y z
N MET A 1 30.22 -18.68 -7.37
CA MET A 1 30.18 -17.35 -7.99
C MET A 1 28.82 -16.76 -7.73
N THR A 2 28.74 -15.70 -6.93
CA THR A 2 27.52 -14.91 -6.73
C THR A 2 27.33 -14.07 -8.00
N ILE A 3 26.22 -14.27 -8.72
CA ILE A 3 25.90 -13.41 -9.87
C ILE A 3 25.40 -12.09 -9.29
N THR A 4 26.06 -10.99 -9.63
CA THR A 4 25.64 -9.65 -9.22
C THR A 4 24.30 -9.29 -9.88
N GLY A 5 23.47 -8.48 -9.21
CA GLY A 5 22.14 -8.09 -9.71
C GLY A 5 21.01 -9.09 -9.43
N TYR A 6 21.23 -10.10 -8.56
CA TYR A 6 20.19 -11.04 -8.12
C TYR A 6 20.13 -11.12 -6.59
N SER A 7 18.90 -11.20 -6.04
CA SER A 7 18.61 -11.60 -4.68
C SER A 7 18.41 -13.10 -4.61
N TYR A 8 19.13 -13.75 -3.69
CA TYR A 8 19.02 -15.18 -3.39
C TYR A 8 18.41 -15.32 -2.00
N TRP A 9 17.29 -15.99 -1.91
CA TRP A 9 16.64 -16.24 -0.62
C TRP A 9 15.97 -17.60 -0.60
N TYR A 10 15.66 -18.08 0.59
CA TYR A 10 15.03 -19.38 0.78
C TYR A 10 13.90 -19.26 1.80
N ASP A 11 12.90 -20.11 1.65
CA ASP A 11 11.81 -20.27 2.60
C ASP A 11 11.71 -21.74 3.01
N THR A 12 11.63 -21.96 4.32
CA THR A 12 11.43 -23.27 4.94
C THR A 12 10.09 -23.27 5.66
N SER A 13 9.21 -24.20 5.29
CA SER A 13 8.08 -24.60 6.14
C SER A 13 8.27 -26.04 6.61
N PRO A 14 7.45 -26.54 7.55
CA PRO A 14 7.51 -27.94 7.98
C PRO A 14 7.35 -28.97 6.85
N ARG A 15 6.83 -28.56 5.68
CA ARG A 15 6.54 -29.47 4.55
C ARG A 15 7.30 -29.15 3.27
N HIS A 16 7.93 -27.98 3.15
CA HIS A 16 8.62 -27.60 1.92
C HIS A 16 9.86 -26.75 2.19
N PHE A 17 10.81 -26.86 1.28
CA PHE A 17 11.94 -25.95 1.15
C PHE A 17 11.90 -25.36 -0.25
N SER A 18 12.02 -24.04 -0.36
CA SER A 18 12.07 -23.34 -1.64
C SER A 18 13.29 -22.44 -1.71
N LEU A 19 13.94 -22.43 -2.87
CA LEU A 19 15.04 -21.53 -3.22
C LEU A 19 14.54 -20.57 -4.28
N HIS A 20 14.79 -19.28 -4.08
CA HIS A 20 14.35 -18.21 -4.95
C HIS A 20 15.55 -17.44 -5.47
N ILE A 21 15.53 -17.15 -6.78
CA ILE A 21 16.49 -16.28 -7.45
C ILE A 21 15.69 -15.17 -8.11
N THR A 22 15.77 -13.96 -7.56
CA THR A 22 14.98 -12.81 -8.01
C THR A 22 15.91 -11.74 -8.57
N PRO A 23 15.77 -11.30 -9.82
CA PRO A 23 16.57 -10.20 -10.34
C PRO A 23 16.26 -8.90 -9.56
N LEU A 24 17.29 -8.13 -9.21
CA LEU A 24 17.13 -6.84 -8.50
C LEU A 24 16.52 -5.77 -9.41
N THR A 25 16.86 -5.85 -10.68
CA THR A 25 16.33 -4.99 -11.74
C THR A 25 15.81 -5.84 -12.90
N VAL A 26 14.72 -5.38 -13.50
CA VAL A 26 14.20 -5.93 -14.76
C VAL A 26 14.46 -4.99 -15.93
N ALA A 27 15.13 -3.86 -15.69
CA ALA A 27 15.30 -2.77 -16.64
C ALA A 27 15.89 -3.26 -17.98
N ASP A 28 17.05 -3.93 -17.94
CA ASP A 28 17.75 -4.36 -19.15
C ASP A 28 16.90 -5.36 -19.97
N LYS A 29 16.38 -6.39 -19.30
CA LYS A 29 15.55 -7.41 -19.96
C LYS A 29 14.26 -6.81 -20.52
N PHE A 30 13.62 -5.89 -19.79
CA PHE A 30 12.39 -5.27 -20.25
C PHE A 30 12.65 -4.33 -21.43
N HIS A 31 13.74 -3.55 -21.37
CA HIS A 31 14.19 -2.69 -22.45
C HIS A 31 14.43 -3.49 -23.74
N GLU A 32 15.20 -4.59 -23.66
CA GLU A 32 15.44 -5.49 -24.79
C GLU A 32 14.14 -6.01 -25.42
N GLN A 33 13.15 -6.38 -24.59
CA GLN A 33 11.84 -6.84 -25.09
C GLN A 33 11.05 -5.73 -25.79
N VAL A 34 11.13 -4.51 -25.29
CA VAL A 34 10.50 -3.33 -25.91
C VAL A 34 11.17 -3.01 -27.24
N GLU A 35 12.50 -3.10 -27.33
CA GLU A 35 13.25 -2.88 -28.57
C GLU A 35 13.01 -3.96 -29.62
N MET A 36 12.95 -5.23 -29.21
CA MET A 36 12.69 -6.36 -30.12
C MET A 36 11.28 -6.32 -30.72
N LYS A 37 10.30 -5.83 -29.96
CA LYS A 37 8.91 -5.71 -30.43
C LYS A 37 8.69 -4.33 -31.04
N GLY A 38 8.82 -4.27 -32.38
CA GLY A 38 8.50 -3.07 -33.15
C GLY A 38 7.08 -2.55 -32.86
N GLY A 39 6.96 -1.27 -32.52
CA GLY A 39 5.67 -0.63 -32.24
C GLY A 39 5.78 0.58 -31.32
N ALA A 40 4.63 1.20 -31.04
CA ALA A 40 4.51 2.24 -30.02
C ALA A 40 4.00 1.62 -28.72
N TRP A 41 4.71 1.87 -27.62
CA TRP A 41 4.31 1.44 -26.27
C TRP A 41 3.73 2.64 -25.51
N ILE A 42 2.50 2.48 -25.01
CA ILE A 42 1.81 3.50 -24.21
C ILE A 42 1.59 2.95 -22.81
N PHE A 43 2.20 3.60 -21.82
CA PHE A 43 2.01 3.29 -20.41
C PHE A 43 1.09 4.34 -19.80
N THR A 44 0.00 3.90 -19.18
CA THR A 44 -0.98 4.77 -18.52
C THR A 44 -1.36 4.19 -17.16
N SER A 45 -1.36 5.03 -16.13
CA SER A 45 -1.86 4.73 -14.79
C SER A 45 -1.93 6.02 -13.98
N ALA A 46 -2.81 6.05 -12.98
CA ALA A 46 -2.98 7.18 -12.05
C ALA A 46 -1.74 7.43 -11.16
N THR A 47 -0.83 6.46 -11.05
CA THR A 47 0.29 6.50 -10.09
C THR A 47 1.67 6.32 -10.72
N LEU A 48 1.81 6.50 -12.05
CA LEU A 48 3.12 6.40 -12.71
C LEU A 48 4.10 7.51 -12.27
N ALA A 49 3.58 8.70 -11.98
CA ALA A 49 4.38 9.86 -11.60
C ALA A 49 4.29 10.15 -10.08
N VAL A 50 5.43 10.52 -9.51
CA VAL A 50 5.53 11.07 -8.16
C VAL A 50 6.02 12.51 -8.30
N SER A 51 5.19 13.48 -7.88
CA SER A 51 5.49 14.92 -8.05
C SER A 51 5.88 15.30 -9.50
N ASP A 52 5.09 14.80 -10.46
CA ASP A 52 5.31 14.94 -11.92
C ASP A 52 6.60 14.31 -12.47
N ASP A 53 7.36 13.59 -11.63
CA ASP A 53 8.52 12.82 -12.04
C ASP A 53 8.15 11.36 -12.34
N PHE A 54 8.46 10.92 -13.56
CA PHE A 54 8.32 9.53 -14.02
C PHE A 54 9.63 8.73 -13.90
N GLY A 55 10.70 9.35 -13.39
CA GLY A 55 12.03 8.77 -13.25
C GLY A 55 12.02 7.45 -12.48
N HIS A 56 11.21 7.36 -11.42
CA HIS A 56 11.07 6.11 -10.65
C HIS A 56 10.51 4.95 -11.48
N PHE A 57 9.48 5.20 -12.30
CA PHE A 57 8.88 4.17 -13.15
C PHE A 57 9.79 3.82 -14.34
N THR A 58 10.33 4.84 -15.00
CA THR A 58 11.13 4.68 -16.22
C THR A 58 12.47 4.02 -15.95
N SER A 59 13.18 4.40 -14.88
CA SER A 59 14.44 3.77 -14.49
C SER A 59 14.26 2.29 -14.11
N ARG A 60 13.20 1.95 -13.35
CA ARG A 60 12.89 0.56 -12.98
C ARG A 60 12.64 -0.37 -14.17
N LEU A 61 12.12 0.17 -15.26
CA LEU A 61 11.83 -0.58 -16.48
C LEU A 61 12.86 -0.37 -17.60
N GLY A 62 13.92 0.42 -17.36
CA GLY A 62 14.92 0.73 -18.40
C GLY A 62 14.34 1.51 -19.58
N LEU A 63 13.32 2.34 -19.35
CA LEU A 63 12.63 3.06 -20.41
C LEU A 63 13.23 4.45 -20.62
N VAL A 64 13.34 4.84 -21.89
CA VAL A 64 13.68 6.22 -22.30
C VAL A 64 12.48 6.79 -23.08
N PRO A 65 11.53 7.47 -22.41
CA PRO A 65 10.30 7.89 -23.07
C PRO A 65 10.56 9.05 -24.03
N LYS A 66 9.97 8.99 -25.23
CA LYS A 66 9.98 10.13 -26.18
C LYS A 66 9.02 11.24 -25.77
N LYS A 67 7.94 10.89 -25.06
CA LYS A 67 6.92 11.82 -24.56
C LYS A 67 6.47 11.36 -23.18
N GLN A 68 6.22 12.32 -22.31
CA GLN A 68 5.68 12.12 -20.98
C GLN A 68 4.73 13.28 -20.71
N PHE A 69 3.59 13.01 -20.08
CA PHE A 69 2.68 14.04 -19.63
C PHE A 69 1.88 13.52 -18.43
N SER A 70 1.61 14.43 -17.51
CA SER A 70 0.76 14.23 -16.34
C SER A 70 -0.53 15.02 -16.60
N LEU A 71 -1.68 14.40 -16.33
CA LEU A 71 -2.96 15.09 -16.40
C LEU A 71 -3.42 15.42 -14.98
N PRO A 72 -3.96 16.62 -14.73
CA PRO A 72 -4.51 16.96 -13.42
C PRO A 72 -5.67 16.02 -13.08
N SER A 73 -5.83 15.74 -11.78
CA SER A 73 -7.00 15.00 -11.30
C SER A 73 -8.29 15.76 -11.67
N PRO A 74 -9.35 15.06 -12.13
CA PRO A 74 -10.65 15.69 -12.35
C PRO A 74 -11.40 16.01 -11.04
N PHE A 75 -10.90 15.55 -9.88
CA PHE A 75 -11.54 15.71 -8.57
C PHE A 75 -11.12 16.99 -7.85
N ASP A 76 -12.08 17.64 -7.18
CA ASP A 76 -11.84 18.83 -6.37
C ASP A 76 -11.52 18.45 -4.92
N TYR A 77 -10.33 17.88 -4.69
CA TYR A 77 -9.89 17.49 -3.35
C TYR A 77 -9.94 18.63 -2.32
N PRO A 78 -9.59 19.90 -2.64
CA PRO A 78 -9.72 21.00 -1.70
C PRO A 78 -11.13 21.20 -1.12
N SER A 79 -12.19 20.93 -1.90
CA SER A 79 -13.57 21.03 -1.40
C SER A 79 -14.14 19.69 -0.93
N GLN A 80 -13.72 18.57 -1.54
CA GLN A 80 -14.32 17.25 -1.34
C GLN A 80 -13.56 16.35 -0.36
N ALA A 81 -12.35 16.71 0.05
CA ALA A 81 -11.53 15.88 0.94
C ALA A 81 -10.90 16.69 2.09
N ARG A 82 -10.59 15.99 3.18
CA ARG A 82 -9.86 16.51 4.33
C ARG A 82 -8.81 15.49 4.75
N LEU A 83 -7.57 15.93 4.89
CA LEU A 83 -6.52 15.15 5.53
C LEU A 83 -6.43 15.55 7.00
N CYS A 84 -6.61 14.58 7.89
CA CYS A 84 -6.45 14.79 9.32
C CYS A 84 -5.30 13.95 9.84
N VAL A 85 -4.34 14.59 10.52
CA VAL A 85 -3.30 13.91 11.29
C VAL A 85 -3.58 14.22 12.76
N PRO A 86 -4.11 13.26 13.53
CA PRO A 86 -4.41 13.48 14.94
C PRO A 86 -3.17 13.92 15.71
N ARG A 87 -3.35 14.85 16.65
CA ARG A 87 -2.29 15.16 17.62
C ARG A 87 -2.21 14.04 18.65
N TYR A 88 -1.03 13.87 19.24
CA TYR A 88 -0.80 12.91 20.32
C TYR A 88 -1.05 11.45 19.90
N LEU A 89 -0.70 11.11 18.65
CA LEU A 89 -0.68 9.73 18.22
C LEU A 89 0.23 8.91 19.14
N PRO A 90 -0.20 7.71 19.56
CA PRO A 90 0.64 6.82 20.34
C PRO A 90 1.89 6.43 19.55
N GLU A 91 3.02 6.36 20.23
CA GLU A 91 4.28 5.91 19.63
C GLU A 91 4.12 4.52 19.01
N PRO A 92 4.66 4.29 17.79
CA PRO A 92 4.72 2.97 17.20
C PRO A 92 5.36 1.97 18.17
N ASN A 93 4.78 0.78 18.28
CA ASN A 93 5.22 -0.30 19.18
C ASN A 93 5.05 -0.02 20.69
N SER A 94 4.36 1.06 21.08
CA SER A 94 4.01 1.25 22.50
C SER A 94 3.01 0.19 22.99
N ASN A 95 3.15 -0.21 24.25
CA ASN A 95 2.19 -1.15 24.87
C ASN A 95 0.77 -0.58 24.85
N GLY A 96 -0.21 -1.45 24.53
CA GLY A 96 -1.61 -1.08 24.43
C GLY A 96 -1.92 -0.12 23.27
N LEU A 97 -1.11 -0.15 22.20
CA LEU A 97 -1.33 0.68 21.01
C LEU A 97 -2.75 0.52 20.45
N ALA A 98 -3.22 -0.72 20.32
CA ALA A 98 -4.56 -1.01 19.80
C ALA A 98 -5.65 -0.37 20.69
N ASP A 99 -5.58 -0.51 22.01
CA ASP A 99 -6.53 0.12 22.94
C ASP A 99 -6.57 1.64 22.81
N LYS A 100 -5.40 2.28 22.69
CA LYS A 100 -5.29 3.73 22.51
C LYS A 100 -5.91 4.17 21.18
N LEU A 101 -5.67 3.43 20.10
CA LEU A 101 -6.23 3.71 18.78
C LEU A 101 -7.75 3.53 18.77
N VAL A 102 -8.27 2.44 19.34
CA VAL A 102 -9.73 2.22 19.46
C VAL A 102 -10.37 3.36 20.24
N ARG A 103 -9.86 3.70 21.43
CA ARG A 103 -10.39 4.81 22.22
C ARG A 103 -10.38 6.15 21.48
N MET A 104 -9.32 6.42 20.71
CA MET A 104 -9.17 7.66 19.96
C MET A 104 -10.09 7.73 18.74
N LEU A 105 -10.29 6.61 18.05
CA LEU A 105 -10.92 6.57 16.73
C LEU A 105 -12.39 6.14 16.77
N THR A 106 -12.86 5.48 17.84
CA THR A 106 -14.28 5.15 18.03
C THR A 106 -15.19 6.37 17.82
N PRO A 107 -14.96 7.54 18.46
CA PRO A 107 -15.83 8.70 18.26
C PRO A 107 -15.85 9.19 16.82
N VAL A 108 -14.72 9.07 16.10
CA VAL A 108 -14.60 9.49 14.69
C VAL A 108 -15.41 8.54 13.80
N ILE A 109 -15.29 7.23 14.02
CA ILE A 109 -15.98 6.19 13.26
C ILE A 109 -17.49 6.29 13.49
N GLU A 110 -17.94 6.49 14.73
CA GLU A 110 -19.36 6.63 15.07
C GLU A 110 -19.97 7.91 14.50
N GLN A 111 -19.27 9.05 14.60
CA GLN A 111 -19.73 10.30 14.00
C GLN A 111 -19.79 10.23 12.47
N ASN A 112 -18.92 9.44 11.84
CA ASN A 112 -18.97 9.15 10.40
C ASN A 112 -20.06 8.12 10.04
N GLN A 113 -20.74 7.52 11.03
CA GLN A 113 -21.71 6.43 10.87
C GLN A 113 -21.09 5.21 10.18
N GLY A 114 -19.88 4.84 10.59
CA GLY A 114 -19.10 3.81 9.91
C GLY A 114 -18.66 4.31 8.55
N ARG A 115 -18.85 3.53 7.48
CA ARG A 115 -18.41 3.90 6.11
C ARG A 115 -16.89 4.15 6.09
N CYS A 116 -16.20 3.34 6.89
CA CYS A 116 -14.80 3.51 7.22
C CYS A 116 -14.00 2.31 6.73
N PHE A 117 -12.87 2.58 6.08
CA PHE A 117 -11.80 1.61 5.94
C PHE A 117 -10.71 1.91 6.97
N PHE A 118 -10.33 0.92 7.76
CA PHE A 118 -9.17 0.96 8.61
C PHE A 118 -8.09 0.06 8.01
N LEU A 119 -7.07 0.69 7.43
CA LEU A 119 -6.00 0.03 6.72
C LEU A 119 -4.76 -0.09 7.61
N CYS A 120 -4.47 -1.32 8.04
CA CYS A 120 -3.32 -1.66 8.86
C CYS A 120 -2.12 -2.07 8.01
N THR A 121 -0.90 -1.80 8.48
CA THR A 121 0.32 -2.36 7.85
C THR A 121 0.68 -3.76 8.38
N SER A 122 -0.06 -4.29 9.36
CA SER A 122 0.21 -5.60 9.98
C SER A 122 -1.07 -6.42 10.18
N HIS A 123 -0.98 -7.73 9.88
CA HIS A 123 -2.06 -8.68 10.14
C HIS A 123 -2.33 -8.90 11.63
N SER A 124 -1.32 -8.81 12.50
CA SER A 124 -1.54 -8.95 13.95
C SER A 124 -2.33 -7.78 14.50
N MET A 125 -1.94 -6.55 14.12
CA MET A 125 -2.63 -5.32 14.49
C MET A 125 -4.05 -5.28 13.94
N MET A 126 -4.25 -5.69 12.68
CA MET A 126 -5.57 -5.79 12.06
C MET A 126 -6.52 -6.67 12.88
N ARG A 127 -6.08 -7.88 13.29
CA ARG A 127 -6.91 -8.78 14.11
C ARG A 127 -7.22 -8.17 15.46
N GLU A 128 -6.21 -7.64 16.15
CA GLU A 128 -6.38 -7.06 17.49
C GLU A 128 -7.34 -5.86 17.48
N LEU A 129 -7.19 -4.95 16.53
CA LEU A 129 -8.09 -3.82 16.35
C LEU A 129 -9.50 -4.26 15.97
N GLY A 130 -9.63 -5.23 15.06
CA GLY A 130 -10.92 -5.76 14.62
C GLY A 130 -11.77 -6.25 15.79
N GLU A 131 -11.20 -7.09 16.66
CA GLU A 131 -11.91 -7.60 17.83
C GLU A 131 -12.26 -6.48 18.83
N LYS A 132 -11.33 -5.58 19.13
CA LYS A 132 -11.59 -4.47 20.06
C LYS A 132 -12.64 -3.49 19.53
N PHE A 133 -12.67 -3.25 18.22
CA PHE A 133 -13.71 -2.44 17.59
C PHE A 133 -15.08 -3.13 17.65
N ARG A 134 -15.16 -4.46 17.49
CA ARG A 134 -16.41 -5.23 17.66
C ARG A 134 -16.97 -5.12 19.08
N GLU A 135 -16.10 -5.13 20.08
CA GLU A 135 -16.49 -4.99 21.48
C GLU A 135 -16.97 -3.57 21.82
N THR A 136 -16.47 -2.56 21.10
CA THR A 136 -16.67 -1.14 21.44
C THR A 136 -17.76 -0.47 20.61
N LEU A 137 -17.83 -0.78 19.30
CA LEU A 137 -18.73 -0.11 18.36
C LEU A 137 -20.09 -0.81 18.32
N SER A 138 -21.16 -0.03 18.15
CA SER A 138 -22.49 -0.55 17.82
C SER A 138 -22.67 -0.83 16.31
N LEU A 139 -21.66 -0.53 15.49
CA LEU A 139 -21.67 -0.67 14.03
C LEU A 139 -21.11 -2.02 13.61
N PRO A 140 -21.50 -2.55 12.43
CA PRO A 140 -20.89 -3.77 11.90
C PRO A 140 -19.38 -3.59 11.67
N VAL A 141 -18.59 -4.57 12.11
CA VAL A 141 -17.13 -4.58 11.90
C VAL A 141 -16.75 -5.83 11.10
N LEU A 142 -16.27 -5.60 9.89
CA LEU A 142 -15.79 -6.60 8.95
C LEU A 142 -14.28 -6.70 9.04
N LEU A 143 -13.75 -7.92 9.01
CA LEU A 143 -12.31 -8.17 9.09
C LEU A 143 -11.81 -8.93 7.86
N GLN A 144 -10.71 -8.47 7.28
CA GLN A 144 -10.06 -9.23 6.21
C GLN A 144 -9.59 -10.60 6.72
N GLY A 145 -9.89 -11.64 5.92
CA GLY A 145 -9.48 -13.02 6.18
C GLY A 145 -10.61 -13.92 6.69
N GLU A 146 -11.75 -13.35 7.06
CA GLU A 146 -12.95 -14.12 7.43
C GLU A 146 -13.71 -14.65 6.21
N THR A 147 -13.71 -13.87 5.12
CA THR A 147 -14.27 -14.25 3.83
C THR A 147 -13.35 -13.84 2.68
N SER A 148 -13.71 -14.18 1.45
CA SER A 148 -12.96 -13.72 0.27
C SER A 148 -13.06 -12.19 0.14
N LYS A 149 -12.00 -11.55 -0.39
CA LYS A 149 -11.96 -10.09 -0.61
C LYS A 149 -13.23 -9.56 -1.30
N GLN A 150 -13.69 -10.25 -2.33
CA GLN A 150 -14.91 -9.89 -3.08
C GLN A 150 -16.16 -9.95 -2.21
N LYS A 151 -16.30 -10.99 -1.38
CA LYS A 151 -17.46 -11.17 -0.50
C LYS A 151 -17.45 -10.13 0.62
N THR A 152 -16.30 -9.87 1.25
CA THR A 152 -16.16 -8.83 2.28
C THR A 152 -16.53 -7.45 1.74
N LEU A 153 -16.13 -7.13 0.50
CA LEU A 153 -16.50 -5.86 -0.13
C LEU A 153 -17.98 -5.77 -0.47
N ALA A 154 -18.57 -6.85 -0.99
CA ALA A 154 -20.01 -6.89 -1.24
C ALA A 154 -20.81 -6.65 0.06
N GLU A 155 -20.42 -7.32 1.14
CA GLU A 155 -21.03 -7.16 2.47
C GLU A 155 -20.84 -5.75 3.03
N PHE A 156 -19.65 -5.16 2.88
CA PHE A 156 -19.41 -3.76 3.25
C PHE A 156 -20.36 -2.80 2.51
N MET A 157 -20.53 -3.01 1.20
CA MET A 157 -21.42 -2.19 0.38
C MET A 157 -22.90 -2.40 0.72
N GLU A 158 -23.30 -3.63 1.05
CA GLU A 158 -24.68 -3.96 1.44
C GLU A 158 -25.05 -3.34 2.79
N LEU A 159 -24.14 -3.41 3.77
CA LEU A 159 -24.37 -2.84 5.10
C LEU A 159 -24.40 -1.31 5.08
N GLY A 160 -23.58 -0.67 4.25
CA GLY A 160 -23.57 0.78 4.03
C GLY A 160 -23.13 1.63 5.23
N ASN A 161 -22.89 1.04 6.40
CA ASN A 161 -22.45 1.71 7.63
C ASN A 161 -21.36 0.92 8.39
N ALA A 162 -20.68 -0.01 7.71
CA ALA A 162 -19.70 -0.87 8.33
C ALA A 162 -18.34 -0.19 8.53
N LEU A 163 -17.55 -0.70 9.47
CA LEU A 163 -16.11 -0.53 9.55
C LEU A 163 -15.44 -1.76 8.92
N LEU A 164 -14.61 -1.58 7.91
CA LEU A 164 -13.77 -2.65 7.38
C LEU A 164 -12.33 -2.49 7.87
N VAL A 165 -11.84 -3.46 8.62
CA VAL A 165 -10.44 -3.53 9.08
C VAL A 165 -9.66 -4.50 8.19
N ALA A 166 -8.65 -4.01 7.48
CA ALA A 166 -7.92 -4.76 6.47
C ALA A 166 -6.44 -4.37 6.40
N THR A 167 -5.62 -5.16 5.68
CA THR A 167 -4.20 -4.85 5.40
C THR A 167 -3.97 -4.41 3.96
N GLY A 168 -2.69 -4.32 3.56
CA GLY A 168 -2.18 -4.00 2.22
C GLY A 168 -2.99 -4.56 1.04
N ALA A 169 -3.53 -5.77 1.14
CA ALA A 169 -4.30 -6.39 0.05
C ALA A 169 -5.56 -5.61 -0.34
N PHE A 170 -6.10 -4.80 0.58
CA PHE A 170 -7.22 -3.94 0.27
C PHE A 170 -6.77 -2.63 -0.37
N TRP A 171 -5.48 -2.26 -0.42
CA TRP A 171 -4.95 -1.00 -0.96
C TRP A 171 -5.12 -0.83 -2.47
N GLU A 172 -5.25 -1.93 -3.19
CA GLU A 172 -5.35 -1.93 -4.65
C GLU A 172 -6.63 -2.61 -5.14
N GLY A 173 -7.16 -2.11 -6.27
CA GLY A 173 -8.22 -2.77 -7.03
C GLY A 173 -9.58 -2.80 -6.31
N ILE A 174 -9.91 -1.75 -5.56
CA ILE A 174 -11.22 -1.57 -4.91
C ILE A 174 -11.82 -0.26 -5.42
N ASP A 175 -13.02 -0.34 -5.99
CA ASP A 175 -13.84 0.80 -6.42
C ASP A 175 -15.10 0.81 -5.55
N VAL A 176 -15.14 1.69 -4.53
CA VAL A 176 -16.35 1.92 -3.72
C VAL A 176 -16.90 3.27 -4.14
N ARG A 177 -18.03 3.28 -4.83
CA ARG A 177 -18.65 4.51 -5.33
C ARG A 177 -19.65 5.09 -4.34
N GLY A 178 -19.69 6.41 -4.29
CA GLY A 178 -20.69 7.17 -3.53
C GLY A 178 -20.37 7.22 -2.04
N ASP A 179 -21.40 7.40 -1.23
CA ASP A 179 -21.24 7.73 0.19
C ASP A 179 -20.83 6.53 1.07
N THR A 180 -20.77 5.33 0.50
CA THR A 180 -20.51 4.05 1.20
C THR A 180 -19.12 3.98 1.82
N LEU A 181 -18.13 4.68 1.27
CA LEU A 181 -16.81 4.88 1.86
C LEU A 181 -16.51 6.38 1.92
N SER A 182 -16.51 6.94 3.12
CA SER A 182 -16.31 8.39 3.35
C SER A 182 -15.14 8.69 4.29
N CYS A 183 -14.57 7.67 4.92
CA CYS A 183 -13.42 7.82 5.80
C CYS A 183 -12.41 6.68 5.59
N VAL A 184 -11.16 7.04 5.37
CA VAL A 184 -10.04 6.09 5.30
C VAL A 184 -9.07 6.42 6.43
N ILE A 185 -8.85 5.44 7.30
CA ILE A 185 -7.95 5.52 8.45
C ILE A 185 -6.75 4.63 8.14
N ILE A 186 -5.55 5.20 8.32
CA ILE A 186 -4.28 4.50 8.12
C ILE A 186 -3.49 4.62 9.43
N ASP A 187 -3.18 3.50 10.07
CA ASP A 187 -2.48 3.48 11.36
C ASP A 187 -1.01 3.89 11.26
N LYS A 188 -0.39 3.56 10.13
CA LYS A 188 1.03 3.81 9.86
C LYS A 188 1.26 4.00 8.37
N LEU A 189 2.25 4.82 8.03
CA LEU A 189 2.72 4.93 6.66
C LEU A 189 3.11 3.54 6.11
N PRO A 190 2.73 3.22 4.87
CA PRO A 190 2.87 1.87 4.28
C PRO A 190 4.30 1.61 3.81
N PHE A 191 5.25 1.61 4.74
CA PHE A 191 6.60 1.16 4.43
C PHE A 191 6.62 -0.36 4.31
N THR A 192 7.23 -0.85 3.23
CA THR A 192 7.52 -2.29 3.05
C THR A 192 8.32 -2.80 4.24
N ALA A 193 7.98 -4.01 4.69
CA ALA A 193 8.62 -4.60 5.85
C ALA A 193 10.13 -4.77 5.61
N PRO A 194 10.99 -4.41 6.58
CA PRO A 194 12.44 -4.40 6.39
C PRO A 194 13.04 -5.81 6.23
N ASP A 195 12.29 -6.85 6.59
CA ASP A 195 12.64 -8.26 6.39
C ASP A 195 12.36 -8.77 4.97
N ASP A 196 11.63 -8.00 4.14
CA ASP A 196 11.37 -8.33 2.74
C ASP A 196 12.70 -8.53 1.96
N PRO A 197 12.93 -9.74 1.40
CA PRO A 197 14.21 -10.06 0.74
C PRO A 197 14.52 -9.19 -0.47
N LEU A 198 13.51 -8.73 -1.20
CA LEU A 198 13.70 -7.91 -2.39
C LEU A 198 14.03 -6.47 -2.00
N LEU A 199 13.34 -5.92 -0.99
CA LEU A 199 13.64 -4.62 -0.42
C LEU A 199 15.07 -4.57 0.13
N LYS A 200 15.48 -5.58 0.91
CA LYS A 200 16.85 -5.66 1.44
C LYS A 200 17.88 -5.60 0.34
N ALA A 201 17.71 -6.41 -0.69
CA ALA A 201 18.67 -6.48 -1.76
C ALA A 201 18.71 -5.20 -2.62
N ARG A 202 17.56 -4.50 -2.78
CA ARG A 202 17.51 -3.16 -3.38
C ARG A 202 18.18 -2.10 -2.52
N ILE A 203 18.01 -2.16 -1.20
CA ILE A 203 18.69 -1.26 -0.26
C ILE A 203 20.20 -1.45 -0.35
N GLU A 204 20.67 -2.69 -0.40
CA GLU A 204 22.10 -3.01 -0.54
C GLU A 204 22.66 -2.51 -1.88
N ASP A 205 21.97 -2.75 -3.00
CA ASP A 205 22.38 -2.25 -4.32
C ASP A 205 22.46 -0.72 -4.37
N CYS A 206 21.45 -0.03 -3.84
CA CYS A 206 21.44 1.42 -3.74
C CYS A 206 22.63 1.95 -2.90
N LYS A 207 22.99 1.27 -1.80
CA LYS A 207 24.17 1.63 -0.99
C LYS A 207 25.47 1.40 -1.74
N LEU A 208 25.60 0.29 -2.48
CA LEU A 208 26.78 -0.01 -3.29
C LEU A 208 27.02 1.04 -4.38
N GLN A 209 25.95 1.65 -4.89
CA GLN A 209 26.01 2.75 -5.86
C GLN A 209 26.21 4.13 -5.20
N GLY A 210 26.35 4.20 -3.87
CA GLY A 210 26.56 5.44 -3.12
C GLY A 210 25.29 6.30 -2.93
N GLY A 211 24.11 5.74 -3.16
CA GLY A 211 22.82 6.42 -2.98
C GLY A 211 22.29 6.37 -1.55
N ASP A 212 21.15 7.05 -1.33
CA ASP A 212 20.37 7.00 -0.09
C ASP A 212 19.13 6.10 -0.29
N PRO A 213 19.11 4.86 0.26
CA PRO A 213 18.01 3.93 0.08
C PRO A 213 16.68 4.40 0.66
N PHE A 214 16.73 5.23 1.71
CA PHE A 214 15.50 5.75 2.30
C PHE A 214 14.79 6.68 1.32
N GLN A 215 15.55 7.64 0.76
CA GLN A 215 15.02 8.60 -0.22
C GLN A 215 14.74 7.99 -1.59
N GLN A 216 15.58 7.06 -2.06
CA GLN A 216 15.53 6.58 -3.45
C GLN A 216 14.72 5.29 -3.63
N VAL A 217 14.51 4.51 -2.56
CA VAL A 217 13.78 3.23 -2.63
C VAL A 217 12.53 3.27 -1.75
N GLN A 218 12.69 3.55 -0.46
CA GLN A 218 11.60 3.38 0.51
C GLN A 218 10.52 4.46 0.39
N ILE A 219 10.91 5.73 0.25
CA ILE A 219 9.96 6.85 0.13
C ILE A 219 9.10 6.73 -1.15
N PRO A 220 9.66 6.51 -2.35
CA PRO A 220 8.86 6.35 -3.56
C PRO A 220 7.85 5.21 -3.47
N ASP A 221 8.26 4.04 -2.97
CA ASP A 221 7.37 2.88 -2.84
C ASP A 221 6.24 3.16 -1.83
N ALA A 222 6.54 3.80 -0.69
CA ALA A 222 5.54 4.20 0.29
C ALA A 222 4.56 5.25 -0.25
N VAL A 223 5.04 6.23 -1.02
CA VAL A 223 4.20 7.27 -1.64
C VAL A 223 3.25 6.66 -2.67
N ILE A 224 3.73 5.76 -3.52
CA ILE A 224 2.88 5.05 -4.50
C ILE A 224 1.78 4.28 -3.79
N THR A 225 2.15 3.52 -2.76
CA THR A 225 1.21 2.72 -1.96
C THR A 225 0.20 3.63 -1.27
N LEU A 226 0.64 4.74 -0.66
CA LEU A 226 -0.24 5.74 -0.04
C LEU A 226 -1.22 6.37 -1.03
N LYS A 227 -0.76 6.75 -2.23
CA LYS A 227 -1.64 7.29 -3.28
C LYS A 227 -2.73 6.29 -3.67
N GLN A 228 -2.40 5.01 -3.80
CA GLN A 228 -3.38 3.96 -4.09
C GLN A 228 -4.37 3.78 -2.94
N GLY A 229 -3.89 3.85 -1.69
CA GLY A 229 -4.72 3.72 -0.49
C GLY A 229 -5.68 4.90 -0.26
N VAL A 230 -5.28 6.13 -0.61
CA VAL A 230 -6.06 7.36 -0.42
C VAL A 230 -6.97 7.68 -1.61
N GLY A 231 -6.63 7.25 -2.82
CA GLY A 231 -7.40 7.54 -4.04
C GLY A 231 -8.72 6.76 -4.19
N ARG A 232 -9.35 6.40 -3.08
CA ARG A 232 -10.58 5.60 -3.01
C ARG A 232 -11.81 6.48 -2.89
#